data_AF-A0A242LPM5-F1
#
_entry.id   AF-A0A242LPM5-F1
#
_cell.length_a   1.000
_cell.length_b   1.000
_cell.length_c   1.000
_cell.angle_alpha   90.00
_cell.angle_beta   90.00
_cell.angle_gamma   90.00
#
_symmetry.space_group_name_H-M   'P 1'
#
loop_
_entity.id
_entity.type
_entity.pdbx_description
1 polymer ?
#
loop_
_entity_poly.entity_id
_entity_poly.type
_entity_poly.pdbx_seq_one_letter_code
_entity_poly.pdbx_strand_id
1 'polypeptide(L)'
;MAKKTVKAVVTIAEKKYPLIFGFKFLNDINALPKESEQVDNLTLLIGGLIDGDPNALKTVLIASLSTYGELEEKDIIHYLETADEVDALFENFIEFLTSAPLLKKRTLKIKTSIEQMMKTVEAQAKIGLEQAMTK
;
A
#
# COMPACT_ATOMS: atom_id res chain seq x y z
N MET A 1 -5.13 14.59 24.09
CA MET A 1 -6.26 14.07 23.30
C MET A 1 -5.78 12.84 22.54
N ALA A 2 -6.35 11.66 22.76
CA ALA A 2 -5.96 10.47 22.00
C ALA A 2 -6.35 10.70 20.52
N LYS A 3 -5.37 10.59 19.60
CA LYS A 3 -5.65 10.60 18.16
C LYS A 3 -6.67 9.50 17.89
N LYS A 4 -7.86 9.88 17.43
CA LYS A 4 -8.92 8.97 17.00
C LYS A 4 -8.28 8.06 15.94
N THR A 5 -8.09 6.78 16.26
CA THR A 5 -7.57 5.81 15.29
C THR A 5 -8.64 5.68 14.22
N VAL A 6 -8.44 6.30 13.06
CA VAL A 6 -9.31 6.10 11.90
C VAL A 6 -9.22 4.62 11.58
N LYS A 7 -10.30 3.88 11.84
CA LYS A 7 -10.39 2.50 11.38
C LYS A 7 -10.67 2.58 9.89
N ALA A 8 -9.73 2.10 9.10
CA ALA A 8 -9.92 1.87 7.69
C ALA A 8 -11.11 0.92 7.49
N VAL A 9 -12.09 1.28 6.66
CA VAL A 9 -13.28 0.47 6.39
C VAL A 9 -13.56 0.54 4.91
N VAL A 10 -13.83 -0.61 4.29
CA VAL A 10 -14.37 -0.70 2.92
C VAL A 10 -15.80 -1.20 2.97
N THR A 11 -16.60 -0.83 1.97
CA THR A 11 -17.99 -1.31 1.85
C THR A 11 -18.08 -2.24 0.64
N ILE A 12 -18.31 -3.53 0.88
CA ILE A 12 -18.43 -4.55 -0.17
C ILE A 12 -19.83 -5.14 -0.06
N ALA A 13 -20.59 -5.14 -1.17
CA ALA A 13 -21.98 -5.62 -1.19
C ALA A 13 -22.82 -5.08 -0.02
N GLU A 14 -22.79 -3.75 0.17
CA GLU A 14 -23.49 -3.00 1.24
C GLU A 14 -23.05 -3.31 2.68
N LYS A 15 -22.08 -4.22 2.88
CA LYS A 15 -21.52 -4.56 4.19
C LYS A 15 -20.21 -3.84 4.43
N LYS A 16 -20.04 -3.33 5.65
CA LYS A 16 -18.84 -2.60 6.08
C LYS A 16 -17.81 -3.54 6.69
N TYR A 17 -16.62 -3.55 6.13
CA TYR A 17 -15.50 -4.38 6.57
C TYR A 17 -14.35 -3.50 7.06
N PRO A 18 -14.13 -3.43 8.38
CA PRO A 18 -12.92 -2.86 8.94
C PRO A 18 -11.67 -3.59 8.45
N LEU A 19 -10.70 -2.86 7.91
CA LEU A 19 -9.43 -3.44 7.47
C LEU A 19 -8.56 -3.76 8.68
N ILE A 20 -7.99 -4.97 8.71
CA ILE A 20 -7.22 -5.48 9.85
C ILE A 20 -5.74 -5.61 9.48
N PHE A 21 -4.91 -4.77 10.08
CA PHE A 21 -3.45 -4.77 9.90
C PHE A 21 -2.72 -5.48 11.05
N GLY A 22 -3.15 -6.70 11.37
CA GLY A 22 -2.62 -7.54 12.46
C GLY A 22 -1.49 -8.47 12.03
N PHE A 23 -1.09 -9.41 12.90
CA PHE A 23 -0.06 -10.40 12.57
C PHE A 23 -0.45 -11.31 11.39
N LYS A 24 -1.73 -11.67 11.25
CA LYS A 24 -2.19 -12.43 10.08
C LYS A 24 -1.90 -11.67 8.78
N PHE A 25 -2.29 -10.40 8.71
CA PHE A 25 -1.98 -9.52 7.59
C PHE A 25 -0.47 -9.49 7.28
N LEU A 26 0.37 -9.31 8.31
CA LEU A 26 1.83 -9.29 8.14
C LEU A 26 2.38 -10.59 7.54
N ASN A 27 1.82 -11.73 7.94
CA ASN A 27 2.20 -13.04 7.39
C ASN A 27 1.70 -13.20 5.95
N ASP A 28 0.45 -12.81 5.67
CA ASP A 28 -0.18 -12.93 4.35
C ASP A 28 0.59 -12.12 3.29
N ILE A 29 1.11 -10.93 3.64
CA ILE A 29 1.94 -10.11 2.72
C ILE A 29 3.44 -10.42 2.81
N ASN A 30 3.85 -11.42 3.60
CA ASN A 30 5.25 -11.74 3.88
C ASN A 30 6.08 -10.50 4.30
N ALA A 31 5.51 -9.66 5.17
CA ALA A 31 6.10 -8.37 5.58
C ALA A 31 7.40 -8.52 6.38
N LEU A 32 7.61 -9.67 7.02
CA LEU A 32 8.78 -9.93 7.83
C LEU A 32 9.97 -10.23 6.92
N PRO A 33 11.04 -9.42 6.98
CA PRO A 33 12.19 -9.60 6.09
C PRO A 33 12.81 -10.98 6.32
N LYS A 34 13.06 -11.71 5.23
CA LYS A 34 13.85 -12.94 5.21
C LYS A 34 15.30 -12.57 4.92
N GLU A 35 16.27 -13.24 5.55
CA GLU A 35 17.70 -12.93 5.40
C GLU A 35 18.19 -13.01 3.93
N SER A 36 17.48 -13.72 3.06
CA SER A 36 17.81 -13.90 1.64
C SER A 36 17.28 -12.80 0.71
N GLU A 37 16.40 -11.90 1.17
CA GLU A 37 15.76 -10.89 0.31
C GLU A 37 16.58 -9.59 0.28
N GLN A 38 16.99 -9.12 -0.90
CA GLN A 38 17.68 -7.82 -1.07
C GLN A 38 16.74 -6.63 -0.80
N VAL A 39 15.46 -6.79 -1.11
CA VAL A 39 14.39 -5.82 -0.85
C VAL A 39 13.24 -6.56 -0.20
N ASP A 40 12.77 -6.07 0.95
CA ASP A 40 11.68 -6.73 1.67
C ASP A 40 10.32 -6.51 0.97
N ASN A 41 9.41 -7.49 1.10
CA ASN A 41 8.11 -7.44 0.42
C ASN A 41 7.24 -6.25 0.84
N LEU A 42 7.41 -5.73 2.07
CA LEU A 42 6.69 -4.53 2.50
C LEU A 42 7.15 -3.30 1.70
N THR A 43 8.43 -3.22 1.37
CA THR A 43 9.00 -2.16 0.53
C THR A 43 8.44 -2.22 -0.88
N LEU A 44 8.39 -3.41 -1.49
CA LEU A 44 7.79 -3.61 -2.80
C LEU A 44 6.30 -3.26 -2.80
N LEU A 45 5.56 -3.70 -1.78
CA LEU A 45 4.13 -3.42 -1.65
C LEU A 45 3.85 -1.92 -1.53
N ILE A 46 4.58 -1.20 -0.68
CA ILE A 46 4.40 0.25 -0.53
C ILE A 46 4.81 0.99 -1.81
N GLY A 47 5.89 0.57 -2.48
CA GLY A 47 6.28 1.13 -3.78
C GLY A 47 5.19 0.95 -4.83
N GLY A 48 4.63 -0.25 -4.94
CA GLY A 48 3.50 -0.53 -5.83
C GLY A 48 2.29 0.34 -5.51
N LEU A 49 1.95 0.52 -4.21
CA LEU A 49 0.84 1.42 -3.84
C LEU A 49 1.08 2.88 -4.23
N ILE A 50 2.33 3.36 -4.13
CA ILE A 50 2.70 4.73 -4.54
C ILE A 50 2.63 4.88 -6.07
N ASP A 51 3.02 3.84 -6.81
CA ASP A 51 3.06 3.83 -8.28
C ASP A 51 1.70 3.50 -8.93
N GLY A 52 0.69 3.13 -8.14
CA GLY A 52 -0.63 2.73 -8.65
C GLY A 52 -0.69 1.28 -9.16
N ASP A 53 0.18 0.38 -8.69
CA ASP A 53 0.18 -1.04 -9.06
C ASP A 53 -1.09 -1.74 -8.56
N PRO A 54 -2.00 -2.18 -9.45
CA PRO A 54 -3.25 -2.84 -9.05
C PRO A 54 -3.00 -4.17 -8.31
N ASN A 55 -1.87 -4.86 -8.55
CA ASN A 55 -1.55 -6.09 -7.81
C ASN A 55 -1.16 -5.78 -6.37
N ALA A 56 -0.48 -4.67 -6.11
CA ALA A 56 -0.19 -4.22 -4.76
C ALA A 56 -1.48 -3.87 -4.01
N LEU A 57 -2.41 -3.16 -4.67
CA LEU A 57 -3.72 -2.85 -4.09
C LEU A 57 -4.55 -4.11 -3.80
N LYS A 58 -4.62 -5.03 -4.76
CA LYS A 58 -5.28 -6.33 -4.59
C LYS A 58 -4.70 -7.08 -3.39
N THR A 59 -3.38 -7.20 -3.33
CA THR A 59 -2.67 -7.94 -2.27
C THR A 59 -2.95 -7.35 -0.89
N VAL A 60 -2.83 -6.03 -0.73
CA VAL A 60 -3.05 -5.38 0.57
C VAL A 60 -4.51 -5.49 1.02
N LEU A 61 -5.47 -5.37 0.08
CA LEU A 61 -6.88 -5.45 0.40
C LEU A 61 -7.27 -6.86 0.83
N ILE A 62 -6.91 -7.89 0.06
CA ILE A 62 -7.16 -9.30 0.40
C ILE A 62 -6.56 -9.65 1.76
N ALA A 63 -5.29 -9.32 1.99
CA ALA A 63 -4.62 -9.62 3.25
C ALA A 63 -5.30 -8.90 4.44
N SER A 64 -5.82 -7.69 4.23
CA SER A 64 -6.48 -6.91 5.29
C SER A 64 -7.90 -7.37 5.61
N LEU A 65 -8.51 -8.14 4.70
CA LEU A 65 -9.84 -8.72 4.82
C LEU A 65 -9.82 -10.23 5.12
N SER A 66 -8.63 -10.85 5.18
CA SER A 66 -8.47 -12.31 5.25
C SER A 66 -8.99 -12.97 6.54
N THR A 67 -9.42 -12.18 7.52
CA THR A 67 -10.08 -12.66 8.75
C THR A 67 -11.59 -12.83 8.62
N TYR A 68 -12.20 -12.29 7.56
CA TYR A 68 -13.63 -12.41 7.29
C TYR A 68 -13.87 -13.66 6.44
N GLY A 69 -14.24 -14.76 7.10
CA GLY A 69 -14.40 -16.07 6.44
C GLY A 69 -15.53 -16.14 5.43
N GLU A 70 -16.42 -15.16 5.43
CA GLU A 70 -17.53 -15.00 4.48
C GLU A 70 -17.14 -14.26 3.20
N LEU A 71 -15.97 -13.61 3.14
CA LEU A 71 -15.48 -12.91 1.96
C LEU A 71 -14.56 -13.83 1.16
N GLU A 72 -14.91 -14.07 -0.10
CA GLU A 72 -14.04 -14.78 -1.03
C GLU A 72 -13.17 -13.80 -1.82
N GLU A 73 -12.01 -14.26 -2.30
CA GLU A 73 -11.11 -13.45 -3.14
C GLU A 73 -11.84 -12.87 -4.36
N LYS A 74 -12.76 -13.63 -4.97
CA LYS A 74 -13.56 -13.17 -6.12
C LYS A 74 -14.43 -11.96 -5.79
N ASP A 75 -14.96 -11.87 -4.57
CA ASP A 75 -15.82 -10.75 -4.15
C ASP A 75 -14.99 -9.48 -4.00
N ILE A 76 -13.77 -9.63 -3.49
CA ILE A 76 -12.81 -8.53 -3.32
C ILE A 76 -12.29 -8.05 -4.69
N ILE A 77 -11.98 -8.98 -5.60
CA ILE A 77 -11.59 -8.63 -6.98
C ILE A 77 -12.75 -7.90 -7.68
N HIS A 78 -13.96 -8.44 -7.60
CA HIS A 78 -15.14 -7.80 -8.20
C HIS A 78 -15.34 -6.38 -7.67
N TYR A 79 -15.18 -6.17 -6.35
CA TYR A 79 -15.19 -4.83 -5.76
C TYR A 79 -14.12 -3.91 -6.38
N LEU A 80 -12.88 -4.37 -6.52
CA LEU A 80 -11.80 -3.58 -7.13
C LEU A 80 -12.04 -3.26 -8.62
N GLU A 81 -12.81 -4.09 -9.33
CA GLU A 81 -13.13 -3.87 -10.75
C GLU A 81 -14.36 -2.97 -10.97
N THR A 82 -15.17 -2.75 -9.94
CA THR A 82 -16.48 -2.07 -10.07
C THR A 82 -16.68 -0.87 -9.16
N ALA A 83 -15.82 -0.67 -8.15
CA ALA A 83 -15.90 0.51 -7.29
C ALA A 83 -15.37 1.76 -8.02
N ASP A 84 -16.08 2.88 -7.89
CA ASP A 84 -15.68 4.16 -8.48
C ASP A 84 -14.50 4.79 -7.71
N GLU A 85 -14.32 4.39 -6.45
CA GLU A 85 -13.36 4.97 -5.51
C GLU A 85 -12.00 4.24 -5.45
N VAL A 86 -11.69 3.36 -6.40
CA VAL A 86 -10.47 2.53 -6.40
C VAL A 86 -9.20 3.37 -6.36
N ASP A 87 -9.15 4.46 -7.12
CA ASP A 87 -8.00 5.37 -7.13
C ASP A 87 -7.71 5.95 -5.74
N ALA A 88 -8.76 6.30 -4.98
CA ALA A 88 -8.61 6.80 -3.62
C ALA A 88 -8.13 5.70 -2.66
N LEU A 89 -8.34 4.41 -2.96
CA LEU A 89 -7.88 3.33 -2.10
C LEU A 89 -6.35 3.29 -2.03
N PHE A 90 -5.62 3.62 -3.09
CA PHE A 90 -4.16 3.64 -3.08
C PHE A 90 -3.61 4.60 -2.01
N GLU A 91 -4.07 5.85 -2.04
CA GLU A 91 -3.66 6.87 -1.07
C GLU A 91 -4.11 6.50 0.35
N ASN A 92 -5.37 6.07 0.49
CA ASN A 92 -5.94 5.65 1.76
C ASN A 92 -5.15 4.51 2.40
N PHE A 93 -4.73 3.50 1.63
CA PHE A 93 -3.92 2.39 2.16
C PHE A 93 -2.58 2.87 2.69
N ILE A 94 -1.91 3.80 2.01
CA ILE A 94 -0.66 4.38 2.52
C ILE A 94 -0.91 5.11 3.85
N GLU A 95 -1.98 5.89 3.97
CA GLU A 95 -2.35 6.56 5.22
C GLU A 95 -2.69 5.56 6.35
N PHE A 96 -3.42 4.50 6.02
CA PHE A 96 -3.77 3.46 6.99
C PHE A 96 -2.52 2.73 7.48
N LEU A 97 -1.61 2.34 6.60
CA LEU A 97 -0.36 1.66 6.96
C LEU A 97 0.56 2.58 7.78
N THR A 98 0.59 3.89 7.48
CA THR A 98 1.36 4.88 8.27
C THR A 98 0.71 5.25 9.62
N SER A 99 -0.53 4.83 9.87
CA SER A 99 -1.21 4.98 11.15
C SER A 99 -1.33 3.68 11.96
N ALA A 100 -1.19 2.52 11.30
CA ALA A 100 -1.33 1.20 11.91
C ALA A 100 -0.22 0.89 12.93
N PRO A 101 -0.55 0.45 14.17
CA PRO A 101 0.44 0.27 15.24
C PRO A 101 1.64 -0.63 14.91
N LEU A 102 1.41 -1.72 14.16
CA LEU A 102 2.46 -2.70 13.81
C LEU A 102 3.30 -2.31 12.58
N LEU A 103 2.86 -1.32 11.80
CA LEU A 103 3.45 -1.00 10.49
C LEU A 103 3.98 0.43 10.42
N LYS A 104 3.36 1.37 11.15
CA LYS A 104 3.63 2.81 11.12
C LYS A 104 5.10 3.17 10.97
N LYS A 105 5.97 2.63 11.84
CA LYS A 105 7.40 2.96 11.85
C LYS A 105 8.11 2.52 10.56
N ARG A 106 7.85 1.30 10.08
CA ARG A 106 8.46 0.78 8.84
C ARG A 106 7.87 1.46 7.61
N THR A 107 6.55 1.60 7.54
CA THR A 107 5.87 2.25 6.41
C THR A 107 6.34 3.70 6.23
N LEU A 108 6.45 4.48 7.31
CA LEU A 108 6.97 5.85 7.22
C LEU A 108 8.41 5.91 6.70
N LYS A 109 9.27 4.99 7.16
CA LYS A 109 10.67 4.91 6.69
C LYS A 109 10.71 4.60 5.20
N ILE A 110 9.97 3.58 4.76
CA ILE A 110 9.90 3.13 3.36
C ILE A 110 9.36 4.25 2.46
N LYS A 111 8.21 4.83 2.81
CA LYS A 111 7.60 5.94 2.07
C LYS A 111 8.58 7.09 1.87
N THR A 112 9.26 7.50 2.93
CA THR A 112 10.27 8.58 2.88
C THR A 112 11.42 8.23 1.93
N SER A 113 11.94 6.99 2.00
CA SER A 113 13.03 6.54 1.14
C SER A 113 12.62 6.50 -0.35
N ILE A 114 11.40 6.05 -0.65
CA ILE A 114 10.87 6.00 -2.02
C ILE A 114 10.68 7.42 -2.56
N GLU A 115 10.05 8.32 -1.80
CA GLU A 115 9.86 9.73 -2.20
C GLU A 115 11.19 10.46 -2.46
N GLN A 116 12.22 10.19 -1.63
CA GLN A 116 13.56 10.74 -1.85
C GLN A 116 14.22 10.20 -3.12
N MET A 117 14.03 8.91 -3.41
CA MET A 117 14.53 8.28 -4.63
C MET A 117 13.86 8.89 -5.87
N MET A 118 12.53 9.00 -5.88
CA MET A 118 11.78 9.60 -6.99
C MET A 118 12.24 11.03 -7.28
N LYS A 119 12.36 11.88 -6.25
CA LYS A 119 12.86 13.25 -6.40
C LYS A 119 14.27 13.31 -7.00
N THR A 120 15.13 12.37 -6.62
CA THR A 120 16.51 12.31 -7.12
C THR A 120 16.53 11.90 -8.59
N VAL A 121 15.74 10.89 -8.96
CA VAL A 121 15.61 10.43 -10.36
C VAL A 121 15.03 11.51 -11.25
N GLU A 122 13.96 12.19 -10.82
CA GLU A 122 13.35 13.31 -11.55
C GLU A 122 14.33 14.46 -11.78
N ALA A 123 15.10 14.83 -10.74
CA ALA A 123 16.11 15.88 -10.86
C ALA A 123 17.21 15.51 -11.86
N GLN A 124 17.68 14.25 -11.84
CA GLN A 124 18.68 13.76 -12.79
C GLN A 124 18.13 13.69 -14.21
N ALA A 125 16.89 13.23 -14.39
CA ALA A 125 16.23 13.19 -15.70
C ALA A 125 16.09 14.60 -16.29
N LYS A 126 15.72 15.59 -15.48
CA LYS A 126 15.62 16.98 -15.89
C LYS A 126 16.98 17.55 -16.35
N ILE A 127 18.03 17.32 -15.57
CA ILE A 127 19.40 17.74 -15.93
C ILE A 127 19.83 17.09 -17.25
N GLY A 128 19.56 15.80 -17.44
CA GLY A 128 19.88 15.08 -18.67
C GLY A 128 19.15 15.64 -19.90
N LEU A 129 17.86 15.97 -19.75
CA LEU A 129 17.06 16.60 -20.80
C LEU A 129 17.60 17.99 -21.17
N GLU A 130 17.93 18.84 -20.19
CA GLU A 130 18.50 20.18 -20.42
C GLU A 130 19.86 20.10 -21.16
N GLN A 131 20.71 19.14 -20.79
CA GLN A 131 21.98 18.90 -21.48
C GLN A 131 21.82 18.35 -22.91
N ALA A 132 20.76 17.59 -23.18
CA ALA A 132 20.47 17.08 -24.52
C ALA A 132 19.88 18.14 -25.45
N MET A 133 19.14 19.12 -24.90
CA MET A 133 18.56 20.23 -25.68
C MET A 133 19.53 21.38 -25.99
N THR A 134 20.70 21.39 -25.32
CA THR A 134 21.75 22.42 -25.52
C THR A 134 22.92 21.93 -26.38
N LYS A 135 22.86 20.69 -26.88
CA LYS A 135 23.75 20.12 -27.90
C LYS A 135 23.06 20.12 -29.26
#